data_AF-A0A7W6A3T6-F1
#
_entry.id   AF-A0A7W6A3T6-F1
#
_cell.length_a   1.000
_cell.length_b   1.000
_cell.length_c   1.000
_cell.angle_alpha   90.00
_cell.angle_beta   90.00
_cell.angle_gamma   90.00
#
_symmetry.space_group_name_H-M   'P 1'
#
loop_
_entity.id
_entity.type
_entity.pdbx_description
1 polymer ?
#
loop_
_entity_poly.entity_id
_entity_poly.type
_entity_poly.pdbx_seq_one_letter_code
_entity_poly.pdbx_strand_id
1 'polypeptide(L)'
;MNAAHRYSAVAITLHWVIAVCILSMIPMGWWMTAAIEQPDSQALAYRVFQIHKSIGFLILALTVVRIAWRLTHRGPALPPGMKRWEAFAAHTTHVAFYTLMLALPLTGWLYVSAGWAVSQDRALEVATSWFGLFPIPHLPGVAELAAGVKRALAFQAMGAHAAMAWGAVVLVALHVGAALKHQFVDRDGVLAHMVPFLKPGLKAGHEPAFSAPSSPWVERGVGVALIAVVAVAGAVAARPYAMPGLEMTRTEAPAPVSAPASGPVSAEAPVTPGTAAGWTIDSAASSIAFGGTHAGAAFKGRFERWEGQVWFDPADLAGSKAVITVQTASARTGDPTQEGSLQGAEWFDPSRYPTARFETTGFRALGGDRYEATGRLRIKTTTVPVVLPFTFRETGGVAAVDGRLELDRTALDMGMESDATGDWVSKMIGVQIKVSARRAG
;
A
#
# COMPACT_ATOMS: atom_id res chain seq x y z
N MET A 1 -31.30 -17.07 -34.98
CA MET A 1 -30.55 -16.12 -35.84
C MET A 1 -29.09 -16.14 -35.41
N ASN A 2 -28.22 -16.49 -36.36
CA ASN A 2 -26.78 -16.83 -36.30
C ASN A 2 -25.94 -16.29 -35.12
N ALA A 3 -25.62 -17.16 -34.16
CA ALA A 3 -24.75 -16.87 -33.01
C ALA A 3 -23.31 -17.44 -33.13
N ALA A 4 -22.84 -17.76 -34.34
CA ALA A 4 -21.62 -18.57 -34.52
C ALA A 4 -20.30 -17.81 -34.81
N HIS A 5 -20.29 -16.47 -34.82
CA HIS A 5 -19.13 -15.73 -35.35
C HIS A 5 -18.52 -14.63 -34.45
N ARG A 6 -18.99 -14.41 -33.22
CA ARG A 6 -18.46 -13.32 -32.36
C ARG A 6 -18.42 -13.70 -30.88
N TYR A 7 -17.48 -13.12 -30.15
CA TYR A 7 -17.51 -13.16 -28.68
C TYR A 7 -18.73 -12.41 -28.14
N SER A 8 -19.22 -12.84 -26.98
CA SER A 8 -20.23 -12.09 -26.21
C SER A 8 -19.72 -10.69 -25.87
N ALA A 9 -20.63 -9.71 -25.75
CA ALA A 9 -20.29 -8.36 -25.32
C ALA A 9 -19.52 -8.34 -23.99
N VAL A 10 -19.91 -9.19 -23.02
CA VAL A 10 -19.23 -9.32 -21.72
C VAL A 10 -17.75 -9.70 -21.88
N ALA A 11 -17.46 -10.73 -22.69
CA ALA A 11 -16.08 -11.14 -22.97
C ALA A 11 -15.25 -10.02 -23.63
N ILE A 12 -15.85 -9.27 -24.55
CA ILE A 12 -15.20 -8.13 -25.22
C ILE A 12 -14.91 -7.02 -24.20
N THR A 13 -15.89 -6.65 -23.37
CA THR A 13 -15.72 -5.64 -22.32
C THR A 13 -14.64 -6.04 -21.33
N LEU A 14 -14.68 -7.27 -20.80
CA LEU A 14 -13.65 -7.79 -19.89
C LEU A 14 -12.26 -7.75 -20.54
N HIS A 15 -12.15 -8.11 -21.81
CA HIS A 15 -10.88 -8.02 -22.54
C HIS A 15 -10.34 -6.59 -22.56
N TRP A 16 -11.14 -5.63 -23.03
CA TRP A 16 -10.67 -4.26 -23.22
C TRP A 16 -10.43 -3.51 -21.92
N VAL A 17 -11.26 -3.72 -20.90
CA VAL A 17 -11.02 -3.13 -19.57
C VAL A 17 -9.69 -3.62 -19.01
N ILE A 18 -9.45 -4.94 -19.03
CA ILE A 18 -8.17 -5.50 -18.56
C ILE A 18 -7.00 -4.99 -19.43
N ALA A 19 -7.17 -4.92 -20.74
CA ALA A 19 -6.13 -4.43 -21.64
C ALA A 19 -5.75 -2.97 -21.33
N VAL A 20 -6.73 -2.09 -21.12
CA VAL A 20 -6.50 -0.69 -20.71
C VAL A 20 -5.78 -0.63 -19.36
N CYS A 21 -6.21 -1.42 -18.37
CA CYS A 21 -5.52 -1.50 -17.08
C CYS A 21 -4.05 -1.92 -17.25
N ILE A 22 -3.76 -3.00 -17.98
CA ILE A 22 -2.39 -3.48 -18.23
C ILE A 22 -1.55 -2.42 -18.96
N LEU A 23 -2.10 -1.82 -20.03
CA LEU A 23 -1.39 -0.79 -20.78
C LEU A 23 -1.10 0.45 -19.94
N SER A 24 -1.97 0.80 -18.99
CA SER A 24 -1.73 1.91 -18.04
C SER A 24 -0.65 1.59 -17.01
N MET A 25 -0.47 0.32 -16.62
CA MET A 25 0.52 -0.10 -15.62
C MET A 25 1.96 0.09 -16.09
N ILE A 26 2.21 -0.06 -17.39
CA ILE A 26 3.56 0.01 -17.98
C ILE A 26 4.21 1.39 -17.78
N PRO A 27 3.66 2.52 -18.29
CA PRO A 27 4.22 3.84 -18.08
C PRO A 27 4.16 4.26 -16.60
N MET A 28 3.13 3.82 -15.87
CA MET A 28 3.00 4.10 -14.43
C MET A 28 4.18 3.51 -13.63
N GLY A 29 4.56 2.26 -13.91
CA GLY A 29 5.66 1.59 -13.23
C GLY A 29 7.02 2.24 -13.49
N TRP A 30 7.28 2.66 -14.75
CA TRP A 30 8.49 3.42 -15.08
C TRP A 30 8.53 4.79 -14.39
N TRP A 31 7.42 5.52 -14.43
CA TRP A 31 7.40 6.86 -13.88
C TRP A 31 7.51 6.85 -12.35
N MET A 32 6.76 5.99 -11.65
CA MET A 32 6.71 5.99 -10.18
C MET A 32 8.07 5.64 -9.55
N THR A 33 8.84 4.75 -10.20
CA THR A 33 10.15 4.33 -9.70
C THR A 33 11.22 5.40 -9.83
N ALA A 34 11.18 6.23 -10.88
CA ALA A 34 12.08 7.37 -11.03
C ALA A 34 11.63 8.61 -10.21
N ALA A 35 10.32 8.82 -10.09
CA ALA A 35 9.75 9.99 -9.41
C ALA A 35 9.89 9.92 -7.88
N ILE A 36 9.92 8.71 -7.30
CA ILE A 36 9.99 8.55 -5.83
C ILE A 36 11.31 9.04 -5.22
N GLU A 37 12.37 9.10 -6.01
CA GLU A 37 13.69 9.60 -5.59
C GLU A 37 13.78 11.12 -5.62
N GLN A 38 12.82 11.82 -6.23
CA GLN A 38 12.83 13.27 -6.40
C GLN A 38 11.94 13.94 -5.34
N PRO A 39 12.47 14.87 -4.52
CA PRO A 39 11.72 15.51 -3.43
C PRO A 39 10.38 16.12 -3.88
N ASP A 40 10.36 16.83 -5.01
CA ASP A 40 9.18 17.54 -5.50
C ASP A 40 8.07 16.61 -6.00
N SER A 41 8.39 15.37 -6.37
CA SER A 41 7.43 14.41 -6.91
C SER A 41 7.20 13.19 -6.02
N GLN A 42 7.91 13.08 -4.89
CA GLN A 42 7.84 11.95 -3.96
C GLN A 42 6.42 11.69 -3.46
N ALA A 43 5.68 12.73 -3.05
CA ALA A 43 4.29 12.61 -2.61
C ALA A 43 3.39 12.00 -3.69
N LEU A 44 3.53 12.48 -4.93
CA LEU A 44 2.73 12.01 -6.05
C LEU A 44 3.14 10.60 -6.44
N ALA A 45 4.44 10.30 -6.48
CA ALA A 45 4.98 8.98 -6.75
C ALA A 45 4.43 7.95 -5.74
N TYR A 46 4.41 8.28 -4.45
CA TYR A 46 3.80 7.44 -3.41
C TYR A 46 2.33 7.14 -3.69
N ARG A 47 1.54 8.16 -4.06
CA ARG A 47 0.12 7.97 -4.44
C ARG A 47 -0.02 7.08 -5.66
N VAL A 48 0.86 7.25 -6.66
CA VAL A 48 0.86 6.43 -7.87
C VAL A 48 1.27 4.99 -7.56
N PHE A 49 2.18 4.74 -6.62
CA PHE A 49 2.44 3.38 -6.11
C PHE A 49 1.17 2.74 -5.52
N GLN A 50 0.36 3.48 -4.75
CA GLN A 50 -0.91 2.95 -4.22
C GLN A 50 -1.93 2.67 -5.33
N ILE A 51 -2.01 3.53 -6.36
CA ILE A 51 -2.86 3.31 -7.54
C ILE A 51 -2.37 2.10 -8.36
N HIS A 52 -1.05 1.93 -8.51
CA HIS A 52 -0.44 0.79 -9.18
C HIS A 52 -0.85 -0.53 -8.51
N LYS A 53 -0.72 -0.61 -7.18
CA LYS A 53 -1.20 -1.75 -6.38
C LYS A 53 -2.70 -1.98 -6.59
N SER A 54 -3.51 -0.92 -6.51
CA SER A 54 -4.97 -0.99 -6.67
C SER A 54 -5.39 -1.53 -8.03
N ILE A 55 -4.78 -1.06 -9.13
CA ILE A 55 -5.07 -1.55 -10.48
C ILE A 55 -4.57 -3.00 -10.64
N GLY A 56 -3.46 -3.38 -10.00
CA GLY A 56 -3.01 -4.77 -9.93
C GLY A 56 -4.07 -5.70 -9.33
N PHE A 57 -4.67 -5.33 -8.19
CA PHE A 57 -5.78 -6.09 -7.60
C PHE A 57 -7.04 -6.09 -8.46
N LEU A 58 -7.35 -4.97 -9.14
CA LEU A 58 -8.46 -4.92 -10.10
C LEU A 58 -8.25 -5.89 -11.26
N ILE A 59 -7.04 -5.94 -11.84
CA ILE A 59 -6.69 -6.91 -12.89
C ILE A 59 -6.85 -8.34 -12.37
N LEU A 60 -6.39 -8.64 -11.15
CA LEU A 60 -6.54 -9.96 -10.54
C LEU A 60 -8.03 -10.37 -10.45
N ALA A 61 -8.87 -9.49 -9.88
CA ALA A 61 -10.30 -9.73 -9.73
C ALA A 61 -11.00 -9.91 -11.09
N LEU A 62 -10.76 -9.01 -12.04
CA LEU A 62 -11.34 -9.09 -13.38
C LEU A 62 -10.86 -10.33 -14.15
N THR A 63 -9.63 -10.79 -13.91
CA THR A 63 -9.09 -12.01 -14.51
C THR A 63 -9.81 -13.24 -14.00
N VAL A 64 -10.10 -13.34 -12.71
CA VAL A 64 -10.91 -14.44 -12.13
C VAL A 64 -12.29 -14.46 -12.78
N VAL A 65 -12.96 -13.30 -12.88
CA VAL A 65 -14.26 -13.18 -13.56
C VAL A 65 -14.16 -13.60 -15.03
N ARG A 66 -13.10 -13.19 -15.73
CA ARG A 66 -12.86 -13.55 -17.14
C ARG A 66 -12.61 -15.04 -17.34
N ILE A 67 -11.91 -15.69 -16.42
CA ILE A 67 -11.71 -17.15 -16.44
C ILE A 67 -13.04 -17.87 -16.24
N ALA A 68 -13.82 -17.48 -15.21
CA ALA A 68 -15.14 -18.06 -14.96
C ALA A 68 -16.08 -17.89 -16.16
N TRP A 69 -16.07 -16.73 -16.80
CA TRP A 69 -16.82 -16.47 -18.03
C TRP A 69 -16.38 -17.38 -19.17
N ARG A 70 -15.07 -17.56 -19.37
CA ARG A 70 -14.52 -18.41 -20.44
C ARG A 70 -14.82 -19.89 -20.22
N LEU A 71 -14.90 -20.36 -18.98
CA LEU A 71 -15.25 -21.74 -18.66
C LEU A 71 -16.73 -22.05 -18.95
N THR A 72 -17.58 -21.04 -18.93
CA THR A 72 -19.04 -21.16 -19.15
C THR A 72 -19.47 -20.82 -20.57
N HIS A 73 -18.65 -20.08 -21.33
CA HIS A 73 -18.98 -19.61 -22.68
C HIS A 73 -17.92 -20.02 -23.71
N ARG A 74 -18.35 -20.70 -24.78
CA ARG A 74 -17.46 -21.10 -25.88
C ARG A 74 -17.09 -19.89 -26.74
N GLY A 75 -15.81 -19.78 -27.08
CA GLY A 75 -15.31 -18.78 -28.03
C GLY A 75 -15.66 -19.11 -29.48
N PRO A 76 -15.60 -18.12 -30.39
CA PRO A 76 -15.76 -18.35 -31.82
C PRO A 76 -14.66 -19.26 -32.37
N ALA A 77 -14.97 -20.00 -33.44
CA ALA A 77 -14.01 -20.85 -34.12
C ALA A 77 -12.87 -20.04 -34.75
N LEU A 78 -11.69 -20.65 -34.88
CA LEU A 78 -10.57 -20.06 -35.60
C LEU A 78 -10.89 -19.93 -37.10
N PRO A 79 -10.35 -18.93 -37.81
CA PRO A 79 -10.58 -18.77 -39.24
C PRO A 79 -10.21 -20.02 -40.05
N PRO A 80 -11.02 -20.39 -41.07
CA PRO A 80 -10.66 -21.48 -41.98
C PRO A 80 -9.37 -21.13 -42.73
N GLY A 81 -8.39 -22.03 -42.73
CA GLY A 81 -7.08 -21.84 -43.38
C GLY A 81 -5.98 -21.26 -42.49
N MET A 82 -6.23 -20.99 -41.21
CA MET A 82 -5.17 -20.61 -40.25
C MET A 82 -4.13 -21.73 -40.11
N LYS A 83 -2.84 -21.38 -40.18
CA LYS A 83 -1.76 -22.37 -40.07
C LYS A 83 -1.75 -22.98 -38.67
N ARG A 84 -1.42 -24.27 -38.55
CA ARG A 84 -1.43 -24.98 -37.25
C ARG A 84 -0.52 -24.32 -36.20
N TRP A 85 0.62 -23.76 -36.63
CA TRP A 85 1.52 -23.04 -35.73
C TRP A 85 0.95 -21.69 -35.28
N GLU A 86 0.17 -20.97 -36.12
CA GLU A 86 -0.50 -19.73 -35.73
C GLU A 86 -1.58 -20.00 -34.70
N ALA A 87 -2.36 -21.07 -34.89
CA ALA A 87 -3.35 -21.53 -33.92
C ALA A 87 -2.70 -21.93 -32.58
N PHE A 88 -1.57 -22.65 -32.64
CA PHE A 88 -0.80 -23.03 -31.45
C PHE A 88 -0.22 -21.79 -30.74
N ALA A 89 0.37 -20.86 -31.48
CA ALA A 89 0.94 -19.63 -30.93
C ALA A 89 -0.15 -18.76 -30.29
N ALA A 90 -1.31 -18.63 -30.93
CA ALA A 90 -2.46 -17.93 -30.38
C ALA A 90 -2.90 -18.57 -29.06
N HIS A 91 -3.09 -19.90 -29.01
CA HIS A 91 -3.48 -20.59 -27.79
C HIS A 91 -2.46 -20.39 -26.66
N THR A 92 -1.17 -20.59 -26.97
CA THR A 92 -0.06 -20.45 -26.00
C THR A 92 0.03 -19.03 -25.46
N THR A 93 -0.13 -18.02 -26.33
CA THR A 93 -0.15 -16.60 -25.94
C THR A 93 -1.28 -16.29 -24.97
N HIS A 94 -2.49 -16.81 -25.22
CA HIS A 94 -3.62 -16.61 -24.32
C HIS A 94 -3.40 -17.28 -22.96
N VAL A 95 -2.87 -18.52 -22.94
CA VAL A 95 -2.52 -19.21 -21.69
C VAL A 95 -1.47 -18.42 -20.92
N ALA A 96 -0.41 -17.96 -21.59
CA ALA A 96 0.64 -17.14 -20.99
C ALA A 96 0.08 -15.85 -20.38
N PHE A 97 -0.84 -15.15 -21.06
CA PHE A 97 -1.51 -13.99 -20.47
C PHE A 97 -2.33 -14.34 -19.23
N TYR A 98 -3.11 -15.42 -19.23
CA TYR A 98 -3.86 -15.81 -18.03
C TYR A 98 -2.93 -16.09 -16.85
N THR A 99 -1.83 -16.80 -17.10
CA THR A 99 -0.81 -17.03 -16.07
C THR A 99 -0.22 -15.72 -15.57
N LEU A 100 0.20 -14.81 -16.45
CA LEU A 100 0.80 -13.54 -16.07
C LEU A 100 -0.18 -12.62 -15.34
N MET A 101 -1.43 -12.52 -15.79
CA MET A 101 -2.46 -11.68 -15.16
C MET A 101 -2.84 -12.15 -13.75
N LEU A 102 -2.63 -13.42 -13.42
CA LEU A 102 -2.76 -13.93 -12.05
C LEU A 102 -1.45 -13.77 -11.27
N ALA A 103 -0.33 -14.22 -11.84
CA ALA A 103 0.95 -14.29 -11.15
C ALA A 103 1.54 -12.91 -10.82
N LEU A 104 1.42 -11.91 -11.71
CA LEU A 104 1.96 -10.58 -11.49
C LEU A 104 1.34 -9.88 -10.26
N PRO A 105 0.01 -9.74 -10.15
CA PRO A 105 -0.59 -9.17 -8.94
C PRO A 105 -0.28 -9.99 -7.68
N LEU A 106 -0.24 -11.32 -7.78
CA LEU A 106 0.05 -12.18 -6.63
C LEU A 106 1.48 -12.02 -6.12
N THR A 107 2.49 -11.93 -7.00
CA THR A 107 3.86 -11.65 -6.57
C THR A 107 4.02 -10.23 -6.05
N GLY A 108 3.28 -9.26 -6.60
CA GLY A 108 3.24 -7.90 -6.06
C GLY A 108 2.62 -7.86 -4.66
N TRP A 109 1.52 -8.61 -4.44
CA TRP A 109 0.88 -8.73 -3.12
C TRP A 109 1.78 -9.44 -2.12
N LEU A 110 2.49 -10.48 -2.55
CA LEU A 110 3.49 -11.18 -1.73
C LEU A 110 4.63 -10.25 -1.33
N TYR A 111 5.14 -9.44 -2.27
CA TYR A 111 6.19 -8.44 -2.01
C TYR A 111 5.76 -7.44 -0.94
N VAL A 112 4.59 -6.80 -1.09
CA VAL A 112 4.11 -5.82 -0.10
C VAL A 112 3.73 -6.48 1.23
N SER A 113 3.37 -7.76 1.24
CA SER A 113 3.10 -8.51 2.47
C SER A 113 4.35 -8.90 3.23
N ALA A 114 5.50 -8.97 2.57
CA ALA A 114 6.77 -9.22 3.21
C ALA A 114 7.28 -8.03 4.04
N GLY A 115 6.71 -6.83 3.86
CA GLY A 115 7.06 -5.65 4.66
C GLY A 115 8.54 -5.26 4.51
N TRP A 116 9.11 -5.39 3.31
CA TRP A 116 10.54 -5.15 3.05
C TRP A 116 10.77 -4.35 1.77
N ALA A 117 11.56 -3.29 1.86
CA ALA A 117 11.99 -2.48 0.72
C ALA A 117 13.26 -3.05 0.09
N VAL A 118 13.14 -3.64 -1.09
CA VAL A 118 14.29 -4.23 -1.82
C VAL A 118 15.32 -3.17 -2.25
N SER A 119 14.89 -1.93 -2.54
CA SER A 119 15.79 -0.85 -2.97
C SER A 119 16.71 -0.34 -1.86
N GLN A 120 16.29 -0.47 -0.61
CA GLN A 120 17.01 0.02 0.58
C GLN A 120 17.50 -1.12 1.47
N ASP A 121 17.17 -2.35 1.12
CA ASP A 121 17.39 -3.57 1.88
C ASP A 121 17.05 -3.45 3.38
N ARG A 122 15.84 -2.95 3.67
CA ARG A 122 15.33 -2.76 5.03
C ARG A 122 13.83 -3.04 5.13
N ALA A 123 13.33 -3.21 6.36
CA ALA A 123 11.89 -3.32 6.59
C ALA A 123 11.15 -2.05 6.13
N LEU A 124 9.94 -2.21 5.64
CA LEU A 124 9.04 -1.15 5.19
C LEU A 124 7.59 -1.61 5.37
N GLU A 125 7.00 -1.28 6.52
CA GLU A 125 5.66 -1.68 6.91
C GLU A 125 4.64 -0.59 6.53
N VAL A 126 4.31 -0.55 5.24
CA VAL A 126 3.35 0.42 4.69
C VAL A 126 2.07 -0.29 4.28
N ALA A 127 0.93 0.20 4.80
CA ALA A 127 -0.37 -0.32 4.41
C ALA A 127 -0.59 -0.20 2.90
N THR A 128 -1.33 -1.15 2.34
CA THR A 128 -1.79 -1.10 0.96
C THR A 128 -3.26 -0.72 0.95
N SER A 129 -3.64 0.29 0.18
CA SER A 129 -5.03 0.75 0.08
C SER A 129 -5.63 0.42 -1.29
N TRP A 130 -6.90 0.03 -1.32
CA TRP A 130 -7.66 -0.12 -2.57
C TRP A 130 -8.28 1.24 -2.95
N PHE A 131 -7.65 1.95 -3.89
CA PHE A 131 -8.08 3.27 -4.39
C PHE A 131 -8.39 4.30 -3.28
N GLY A 132 -7.76 4.18 -2.11
CA GLY A 132 -8.04 5.07 -0.97
C GLY A 132 -9.37 4.80 -0.26
N LEU A 133 -10.03 3.66 -0.51
CA LEU A 133 -11.33 3.33 0.08
C LEU A 133 -11.20 2.50 1.36
N PHE A 134 -10.33 1.50 1.35
CA PHE A 134 -10.08 0.61 2.49
C PHE A 134 -8.70 -0.03 2.38
N PRO A 135 -8.07 -0.42 3.51
CA PRO A 135 -6.82 -1.16 3.50
C PRO A 135 -7.04 -2.60 3.01
N ILE A 136 -6.14 -3.08 2.17
CA ILE A 136 -6.05 -4.49 1.77
C ILE A 136 -5.13 -5.20 2.78
N PRO A 137 -5.60 -6.29 3.41
CA PRO A 137 -4.79 -7.03 4.36
C PRO A 137 -3.56 -7.66 3.69
N HIS A 138 -2.47 -7.74 4.44
CA HIS A 138 -1.32 -8.56 4.05
C HIS A 138 -1.70 -10.05 4.04
N LEU A 139 -0.93 -10.85 3.31
CA LEU A 139 -1.10 -12.30 3.29
C LEU A 139 -0.90 -12.88 4.71
N PRO A 140 -1.83 -13.72 5.20
CA PRO A 140 -1.72 -14.31 6.53
C PRO A 140 -0.42 -15.09 6.73
N GLY A 141 0.22 -14.94 7.88
CA GLY A 141 1.43 -15.68 8.23
C GLY A 141 2.72 -15.10 7.66
N VAL A 142 2.67 -14.08 6.78
CA VAL A 142 3.86 -13.45 6.21
C VAL A 142 4.44 -12.38 7.14
N ALA A 143 3.58 -11.64 7.83
CA ALA A 143 3.98 -10.56 8.74
C ALA A 143 4.72 -11.09 9.98
N GLU A 144 4.47 -12.34 10.36
CA GLU A 144 5.03 -13.03 11.52
C GLU A 144 6.35 -13.75 11.21
N LEU A 145 6.78 -13.76 9.94
CA LEU A 145 8.04 -14.40 9.56
C LEU A 145 9.25 -13.64 10.10
N ALA A 146 10.32 -14.39 10.38
CA ALA A 146 11.60 -13.80 10.76
C ALA A 146 12.13 -12.84 9.68
N ALA A 147 12.79 -11.76 10.09
CA ALA A 147 13.27 -10.70 9.19
C ALA A 147 14.10 -11.23 8.01
N GLY A 148 14.99 -12.20 8.23
CA GLY A 148 15.78 -12.83 7.17
C GLY A 148 14.93 -13.55 6.11
N VAL A 149 13.81 -14.14 6.53
CA VAL A 149 12.84 -14.80 5.64
C VAL A 149 12.01 -13.77 4.89
N LYS A 150 11.52 -12.72 5.58
CA LYS A 150 10.82 -11.59 4.96
C LYS A 150 11.66 -10.94 3.85
N ARG A 151 12.92 -10.65 4.15
CA ARG A 151 13.91 -10.14 3.19
C ARG A 151 14.03 -11.07 1.99
N ALA A 152 14.34 -12.35 2.20
CA ALA A 152 14.49 -13.31 1.10
C ALA A 152 13.22 -13.39 0.23
N LEU A 153 12.06 -13.46 0.86
CA LEU A 153 10.76 -13.50 0.19
C LEU A 153 10.52 -12.25 -0.65
N ALA A 154 10.81 -11.06 -0.12
CA ALA A 154 10.64 -9.80 -0.82
C ALA A 154 11.53 -9.69 -2.06
N PHE A 155 12.81 -10.07 -1.96
CA PHE A 155 13.71 -10.10 -3.11
C PHE A 155 13.23 -11.05 -4.21
N GLN A 156 12.79 -12.25 -3.83
CA GLN A 156 12.27 -13.23 -4.80
C GLN A 156 10.95 -12.77 -5.43
N ALA A 157 10.03 -12.26 -4.62
CA ALA A 157 8.74 -11.77 -5.08
C ALA A 157 8.89 -10.58 -6.03
N MET A 158 9.72 -9.59 -5.67
CA MET A 158 9.97 -8.41 -6.50
C MET A 158 10.75 -8.76 -7.77
N GLY A 159 11.76 -9.63 -7.67
CA GLY A 159 12.51 -10.12 -8.83
C GLY A 159 11.60 -10.85 -9.84
N ALA A 160 10.77 -11.77 -9.35
CA ALA A 160 9.77 -12.46 -10.17
C ALA A 160 8.75 -11.48 -10.76
N HIS A 161 8.26 -10.51 -9.98
CA HIS A 161 7.34 -9.47 -10.44
C HIS A 161 7.95 -8.65 -11.59
N ALA A 162 9.18 -8.17 -11.43
CA ALA A 162 9.88 -7.38 -12.45
C ALA A 162 10.13 -8.19 -13.74
N ALA A 163 10.60 -9.43 -13.61
CA ALA A 163 10.86 -10.28 -14.77
C ALA A 163 9.57 -10.65 -15.53
N MET A 164 8.49 -10.96 -14.81
CA MET A 164 7.19 -11.20 -15.41
C MET A 164 6.61 -9.94 -16.06
N ALA A 165 6.89 -8.74 -15.52
CA ALA A 165 6.41 -7.49 -16.08
C ALA A 165 7.07 -7.22 -17.44
N TRP A 166 8.39 -7.43 -17.54
CA TRP A 166 9.09 -7.39 -18.83
C TRP A 166 8.61 -8.45 -19.80
N GLY A 167 8.37 -9.68 -19.32
CA GLY A 167 7.76 -10.74 -20.12
C GLY A 167 6.37 -10.34 -20.66
N ALA A 168 5.55 -9.68 -19.83
CA ALA A 168 4.25 -9.17 -20.23
C ALA A 168 4.37 -8.07 -21.30
N VAL A 169 5.33 -7.14 -21.20
CA VAL A 169 5.58 -6.11 -22.23
C VAL A 169 5.88 -6.76 -23.58
N VAL A 170 6.79 -7.74 -23.62
CA VAL A 170 7.13 -8.47 -24.85
C VAL A 170 5.90 -9.19 -25.40
N LEU A 171 5.15 -9.88 -24.54
CA LEU A 171 3.97 -10.63 -24.95
C LEU A 171 2.85 -9.72 -25.46
N VAL A 172 2.64 -8.55 -24.86
CA VAL A 172 1.71 -7.51 -25.34
C VAL A 172 2.13 -7.04 -26.73
N ALA A 173 3.40 -6.71 -26.94
CA ALA A 173 3.89 -6.28 -28.25
C ALA A 173 3.67 -7.35 -29.32
N LEU A 174 3.98 -8.62 -29.03
CA LEU A 174 3.74 -9.75 -29.93
C LEU A 174 2.25 -9.95 -30.20
N HIS A 175 1.40 -9.87 -29.18
CA HIS A 175 -0.04 -10.04 -29.31
C HIS A 175 -0.69 -8.96 -30.18
N VAL A 176 -0.36 -7.69 -29.91
CA VAL A 176 -0.83 -6.56 -30.72
C VAL A 176 -0.29 -6.68 -32.14
N GLY A 177 1.00 -6.96 -32.32
CA GLY A 177 1.61 -7.16 -33.63
C GLY A 177 0.94 -8.27 -34.44
N ALA A 178 0.61 -9.40 -33.80
CA ALA A 178 -0.13 -10.49 -34.43
C ALA A 178 -1.54 -10.04 -34.84
N ALA A 179 -2.28 -9.33 -33.96
CA ALA A 179 -3.60 -8.82 -34.28
C ALA A 179 -3.57 -7.85 -35.48
N LEU A 180 -2.55 -7.00 -35.58
CA LEU A 180 -2.35 -6.10 -36.72
C LEU A 180 -1.95 -6.86 -37.99
N LYS A 181 -1.09 -7.89 -37.90
CA LYS A 181 -0.78 -8.78 -39.04
C LYS A 181 -2.05 -9.43 -39.59
N HIS A 182 -2.86 -10.03 -38.71
CA HIS A 182 -4.12 -10.66 -39.12
C HIS A 182 -5.10 -9.65 -39.76
N GLN A 183 -5.14 -8.41 -39.25
CA GLN A 183 -6.00 -7.37 -39.80
C GLN A 183 -5.53 -6.85 -41.18
N PHE A 184 -4.24 -6.56 -41.34
CA PHE A 184 -3.73 -5.84 -42.52
C PHE A 184 -3.11 -6.74 -43.59
N VAL A 185 -2.48 -7.84 -43.18
CA VAL A 185 -1.78 -8.78 -44.06
C VAL A 185 -2.70 -9.96 -44.42
N ASP A 186 -3.13 -10.73 -43.41
CA ASP A 186 -3.91 -11.96 -43.67
C ASP A 186 -5.36 -11.63 -44.06
N ARG A 187 -5.90 -10.53 -43.54
CA ARG A 187 -7.26 -10.02 -43.77
C ARG A 187 -8.33 -11.08 -43.50
N ASP A 188 -8.13 -11.86 -42.44
CA ASP A 188 -8.97 -13.00 -42.05
C ASP A 188 -10.06 -12.63 -41.03
N GLY A 189 -10.10 -11.36 -40.61
CA GLY A 189 -11.15 -10.83 -39.73
C GLY A 189 -11.00 -11.18 -38.26
N VAL A 190 -9.85 -11.71 -37.82
CA VAL A 190 -9.61 -12.05 -36.39
C VAL A 190 -9.84 -10.86 -35.46
N LEU A 191 -9.45 -9.65 -35.86
CA LEU A 191 -9.65 -8.44 -35.05
C LEU A 191 -11.13 -8.10 -34.86
N ALA A 192 -12.00 -8.44 -35.81
CA ALA A 192 -13.44 -8.20 -35.72
C ALA A 192 -14.15 -9.06 -34.65
N HIS A 193 -13.47 -10.09 -34.12
CA HIS A 193 -13.93 -10.83 -32.96
C HIS A 193 -13.86 -10.01 -31.66
N MET A 194 -12.91 -9.07 -31.55
CA MET A 194 -12.73 -8.22 -30.36
C MET A 194 -13.18 -6.78 -30.58
N VAL A 195 -13.34 -6.33 -31.82
CA VAL A 195 -13.74 -4.95 -32.14
C VAL A 195 -15.17 -4.93 -32.70
N PRO A 196 -16.17 -4.47 -31.92
CA PRO A 196 -17.59 -4.60 -32.27
C PRO A 196 -17.99 -3.93 -33.59
N PHE A 197 -17.30 -2.85 -33.96
CA PHE A 197 -17.60 -2.04 -35.14
C PHE A 197 -16.88 -2.48 -36.42
N LEU A 198 -15.95 -3.44 -36.35
CA LEU A 198 -15.34 -4.04 -37.55
C LEU A 198 -16.25 -5.16 -38.11
N LYS A 199 -16.39 -5.19 -39.44
CA LYS A 199 -17.13 -6.26 -40.14
C LYS A 199 -16.27 -7.55 -40.16
N PRO A 200 -16.84 -8.74 -39.88
CA PRO A 200 -16.14 -10.01 -40.09
C PRO A 200 -15.67 -10.12 -41.55
N GLY A 201 -14.44 -10.59 -41.78
CA GLY A 201 -13.82 -10.64 -43.11
C GLY A 201 -14.62 -11.47 -44.12
N LEU A 202 -14.73 -10.96 -45.36
CA LEU A 202 -15.58 -11.47 -46.46
C LEU A 202 -15.15 -12.83 -47.07
N LYS A 203 -14.10 -13.50 -46.58
CA LYS A 203 -13.62 -14.78 -47.16
C LYS A 203 -14.38 -16.01 -46.64
N ALA A 204 -15.71 -15.95 -46.61
CA ALA A 204 -16.56 -17.08 -46.22
C ALA A 204 -17.01 -17.95 -47.42
N GLY A 205 -16.27 -17.98 -48.54
CA GLY A 205 -16.78 -18.56 -49.78
C GLY A 205 -15.77 -19.05 -50.81
N HIS A 206 -14.59 -19.53 -50.44
CA HIS A 206 -13.74 -20.31 -51.36
C HIS A 206 -13.25 -21.58 -50.67
N GLU A 207 -13.54 -22.73 -51.27
CA GLU A 207 -12.94 -24.00 -50.88
C GLU A 207 -11.42 -23.90 -50.91
N PRO A 208 -10.70 -24.47 -49.92
CA PRO A 208 -9.25 -24.36 -49.90
C PRO A 208 -8.64 -25.23 -50.99
N ALA A 209 -8.02 -24.59 -51.99
CA ALA A 209 -7.02 -25.25 -52.81
C ALA A 209 -5.85 -25.67 -51.90
N PHE A 210 -5.62 -26.98 -51.79
CA PHE A 210 -4.46 -27.58 -51.13
C PHE A 210 -3.18 -26.82 -51.53
N SER A 211 -2.54 -26.14 -50.56
CA SER A 211 -1.18 -25.62 -50.72
C SER A 211 -0.24 -26.47 -49.87
N ALA A 212 0.79 -26.98 -50.54
CA ALA A 212 1.77 -27.99 -50.11
C ALA A 212 2.44 -27.72 -48.74
N PRO A 213 3.02 -28.74 -48.07
CA PRO A 213 3.44 -28.63 -46.67
C PRO A 213 4.60 -27.65 -46.50
N SER A 214 4.45 -26.69 -45.57
CA SER A 214 5.59 -25.96 -45.02
C SER A 214 6.53 -26.94 -44.32
N SER A 215 7.83 -26.83 -44.58
CA SER A 215 8.85 -27.73 -44.03
C SER A 215 8.68 -27.86 -42.50
N PRO A 216 8.53 -29.07 -41.95
CA PRO A 216 8.26 -29.30 -40.53
C PRO A 216 9.34 -28.72 -39.60
N TRP A 217 10.52 -28.41 -40.14
CA TRP A 217 11.64 -27.78 -39.42
C TRP A 217 11.42 -26.28 -39.14
N VAL A 218 10.74 -25.56 -40.04
CA VAL A 218 10.40 -24.13 -39.83
C VAL A 218 9.28 -24.00 -38.80
N GLU A 219 8.30 -24.91 -38.84
CA GLU A 219 7.19 -24.95 -37.88
C GLU A 219 7.64 -25.32 -36.46
N ARG A 220 8.58 -26.26 -36.34
CA ARG A 220 9.22 -26.62 -35.07
C ARG A 220 10.12 -25.50 -34.55
N GLY A 221 10.83 -24.80 -35.45
CA GLY A 221 11.71 -23.66 -35.09
C GLY A 221 10.97 -22.51 -34.40
N VAL A 222 9.77 -22.14 -34.89
CA VAL A 222 8.98 -21.03 -34.31
C VAL A 222 8.31 -21.43 -32.99
N GLY A 223 7.79 -22.67 -32.89
CA GLY A 223 7.23 -23.19 -31.63
C GLY A 223 8.30 -23.33 -30.54
N VAL A 224 9.49 -23.80 -30.89
CA VAL A 224 10.65 -23.86 -29.98
C VAL A 224 11.16 -22.46 -29.65
N ALA A 225 11.14 -21.49 -30.58
CA ALA A 225 11.52 -20.11 -30.29
C ALA A 225 10.55 -19.42 -29.32
N LEU A 226 9.25 -19.67 -29.41
CA LEU A 226 8.26 -19.12 -28.47
C LEU A 226 8.36 -19.78 -27.09
N ILE A 227 8.54 -21.11 -27.05
CA ILE A 227 8.86 -21.83 -25.81
C ILE A 227 10.18 -21.33 -25.23
N ALA A 228 11.18 -21.05 -26.07
CA ALA A 228 12.45 -20.48 -25.65
C ALA A 228 12.29 -19.04 -25.16
N VAL A 229 11.44 -18.20 -25.75
CA VAL A 229 11.16 -16.85 -25.23
C VAL A 229 10.43 -16.92 -23.88
N VAL A 230 9.46 -17.81 -23.72
CA VAL A 230 8.76 -18.05 -22.45
C VAL A 230 9.70 -18.68 -21.42
N ALA A 231 10.56 -19.61 -21.82
CA ALA A 231 11.55 -20.25 -20.96
C ALA A 231 12.73 -19.33 -20.64
N VAL A 232 13.11 -18.41 -21.52
CA VAL A 232 14.11 -17.37 -21.28
C VAL A 232 13.52 -16.30 -20.37
N ALA A 233 12.27 -15.87 -20.58
CA ALA A 233 11.57 -14.98 -19.65
C ALA A 233 11.41 -15.65 -18.26
N GLY A 234 11.07 -16.95 -18.22
CA GLY A 234 11.01 -17.75 -17.01
C GLY A 234 12.37 -17.99 -16.36
N ALA A 235 13.43 -18.21 -17.14
CA ALA A 235 14.79 -18.39 -16.64
C ALA A 235 15.41 -17.07 -16.18
N VAL A 236 15.07 -15.94 -16.80
CA VAL A 236 15.39 -14.58 -16.34
C VAL A 236 14.64 -14.28 -15.04
N ALA A 237 13.38 -14.71 -14.92
CA ALA A 237 12.59 -14.62 -13.67
C ALA A 237 13.11 -15.53 -12.56
N ALA A 238 13.74 -16.66 -12.90
CA ALA A 238 14.34 -17.60 -11.97
C ALA A 238 15.82 -17.31 -11.67
N ARG A 239 16.44 -16.31 -12.32
CA ARG A 239 17.78 -15.87 -11.93
C ARG A 239 17.68 -15.14 -10.59
N PRO A 240 18.49 -15.50 -9.59
CA PRO A 240 18.66 -14.62 -8.44
C PRO A 240 19.11 -13.27 -8.99
N TYR A 241 18.36 -12.22 -8.65
CA TYR A 241 18.68 -10.84 -9.02
C TYR A 241 20.02 -10.47 -8.36
N ALA A 242 21.12 -10.70 -9.08
CA ALA A 242 22.44 -10.22 -8.71
C ALA A 242 22.60 -8.83 -9.31
N MET A 243 22.49 -7.80 -8.47
CA MET A 243 22.92 -6.46 -8.85
C MET A 243 24.44 -6.46 -9.00
N PRO A 244 25.01 -6.02 -10.14
CA PRO A 244 26.42 -5.67 -10.20
C PRO A 244 26.60 -4.37 -9.42
N GLY A 245 27.26 -4.42 -8.26
CA GLY A 245 27.62 -3.22 -7.49
C GLY A 245 27.57 -3.29 -5.96
N LEU A 246 27.23 -4.42 -5.35
CA LEU A 246 27.37 -4.60 -3.91
C LEU A 246 28.45 -5.63 -3.62
N GLU A 247 29.67 -5.16 -3.33
CA GLU A 247 30.60 -5.95 -2.53
C GLU A 247 29.86 -6.36 -1.25
N MET A 248 29.73 -7.67 -1.04
CA MET A 248 29.20 -8.23 0.19
C MET A 248 30.21 -7.98 1.30
N THR A 249 30.25 -6.75 1.84
CA THR A 249 30.75 -6.55 3.19
C THR A 249 29.75 -7.25 4.09
N ARG A 250 30.08 -8.47 4.51
CA ARG A 250 29.40 -9.17 5.59
C ARG A 250 29.61 -8.34 6.85
N THR A 251 28.78 -7.32 7.05
CA THR A 251 28.59 -6.75 8.36
C THR A 251 27.92 -7.84 9.17
N GLU A 252 28.68 -8.42 10.09
CA GLU A 252 28.19 -9.38 11.06
C GLU A 252 26.93 -8.81 11.70
N ALA A 253 25.80 -9.51 11.51
CA ALA A 253 24.54 -9.12 12.12
C ALA A 253 24.76 -9.06 13.63
N PRO A 254 24.43 -7.94 14.31
CA PRO A 254 24.47 -7.94 15.76
C PRO A 254 23.60 -9.09 16.27
N ALA A 255 24.13 -9.83 17.25
CA ALA A 255 23.45 -10.97 17.84
C ALA A 255 21.99 -10.60 18.17
N PRO A 256 21.01 -11.50 17.95
CA PRO A 256 19.62 -11.20 18.21
C PRO A 256 19.48 -10.77 19.66
N VAL A 257 19.25 -9.48 19.88
CA VAL A 257 18.82 -8.99 21.18
C VAL A 257 17.47 -9.66 21.38
N SER A 258 17.44 -10.63 22.29
CA SER A 258 16.22 -11.35 22.60
C SER A 258 15.19 -10.31 23.00
N ALA A 259 14.13 -10.17 22.18
CA ALA A 259 13.00 -9.33 22.54
C ALA A 259 12.55 -9.76 23.94
N PRO A 260 12.50 -8.85 24.94
CA PRO A 260 12.04 -9.23 26.26
C PRO A 260 10.63 -9.82 26.12
N ALA A 261 10.43 -10.95 26.80
CA ALA A 261 9.18 -11.68 26.80
C ALA A 261 7.99 -10.73 27.03
N SER A 262 6.96 -10.93 26.22
CA SER A 262 5.68 -10.24 26.24
C SER A 262 5.03 -10.38 27.62
N GLY A 263 5.32 -9.45 28.53
CA GLY A 263 4.54 -9.28 29.75
C GLY A 263 3.13 -8.78 29.41
N PRO A 264 2.09 -9.20 30.15
CA PRO A 264 0.76 -8.64 29.98
C PRO A 264 0.78 -7.13 30.23
N VAL A 265 -0.01 -6.40 29.44
CA VAL A 265 -0.24 -4.97 29.56
C VAL A 265 -0.57 -4.64 31.01
N SER A 266 0.32 -3.92 31.71
CA SER A 266 0.01 -3.43 33.06
C SER A 266 -1.28 -2.63 33.02
N ALA A 267 -2.23 -2.98 33.89
CA ALA A 267 -3.43 -2.18 34.11
C ALA A 267 -3.03 -0.71 34.32
N GLU A 268 -3.75 0.20 33.69
CA GLU A 268 -3.43 1.62 33.73
C GLU A 268 -3.48 2.10 35.19
N ALA A 269 -2.36 2.67 35.68
CA ALA A 269 -2.24 3.02 37.08
C ALA A 269 -3.36 3.98 37.50
N PRO A 270 -3.99 3.78 38.67
CA PRO A 270 -5.07 4.66 39.13
C PRO A 270 -4.59 6.10 39.18
N VAL A 271 -5.46 7.04 38.81
CA VAL A 271 -5.15 8.47 38.85
C VAL A 271 -5.32 8.97 40.28
N THR A 272 -4.22 9.41 40.89
CA THR A 272 -4.29 10.20 42.13
C THR A 272 -4.78 11.60 41.78
N PRO A 273 -5.91 12.09 42.33
CA PRO A 273 -6.40 13.45 42.10
C PRO A 273 -5.42 14.55 42.52
N GLY A 274 -5.50 15.70 41.85
CA GLY A 274 -4.93 16.96 42.38
C GLY A 274 -5.79 17.51 43.53
N THR A 275 -5.25 18.46 44.29
CA THR A 275 -5.98 19.17 45.36
C THR A 275 -6.66 20.44 44.87
N ALA A 276 -6.32 20.92 43.67
CA ALA A 276 -6.95 22.07 43.02
C ALA A 276 -8.39 21.77 42.55
N ALA A 277 -9.10 22.80 42.10
CA ALA A 277 -10.46 22.66 41.57
C ALA A 277 -10.52 21.71 40.37
N GLY A 278 -11.44 20.74 40.42
CA GLY A 278 -11.68 19.77 39.36
C GLY A 278 -12.40 20.38 38.16
N TRP A 279 -12.16 19.82 36.98
CA TRP A 279 -12.76 20.22 35.71
C TRP A 279 -13.32 19.01 34.97
N THR A 280 -14.55 19.14 34.47
CA THR A 280 -15.18 18.17 33.59
C THR A 280 -15.02 18.63 32.14
N ILE A 281 -14.32 17.86 31.34
CA ILE A 281 -14.07 18.16 29.92
C ILE A 281 -15.35 17.96 29.11
N ASP A 282 -15.69 18.96 28.29
CA ASP A 282 -16.69 18.83 27.23
C ASP A 282 -16.01 18.23 26.00
N SER A 283 -16.15 16.91 25.83
CA SER A 283 -15.54 16.18 24.71
C SER A 283 -16.01 16.65 23.34
N ALA A 284 -17.23 17.19 23.23
CA ALA A 284 -17.77 17.68 21.95
C ALA A 284 -17.17 19.02 21.53
N ALA A 285 -16.78 19.84 22.51
CA ALA A 285 -16.11 21.13 22.30
C ALA A 285 -14.57 21.04 22.40
N SER A 286 -14.01 19.83 22.57
CA SER A 286 -12.58 19.61 22.78
C SER A 286 -11.95 18.74 21.68
N SER A 287 -10.64 18.87 21.47
CA SER A 287 -9.91 18.09 20.47
C SER A 287 -8.42 17.94 20.79
N ILE A 288 -7.87 16.79 20.40
CA ILE A 288 -6.43 16.56 20.28
C ILE A 288 -6.14 16.25 18.81
N ALA A 289 -5.48 17.19 18.15
CA ALA A 289 -5.07 17.09 16.76
C ALA A 289 -3.55 16.93 16.66
N PHE A 290 -3.09 16.26 15.61
CA PHE A 290 -1.68 16.12 15.29
C PHE A 290 -1.43 16.38 13.81
N GLY A 291 -0.19 16.66 13.43
CA GLY A 291 0.16 16.89 12.03
C GLY A 291 1.66 16.94 11.79
N GLY A 292 2.04 16.79 10.53
CA GLY A 292 3.43 16.74 10.09
C GLY A 292 3.48 16.69 8.56
N THR A 293 4.60 16.21 8.02
CA THR A 293 4.73 15.89 6.59
C THR A 293 4.91 14.40 6.38
N HIS A 294 4.36 13.88 5.27
CA HIS A 294 4.54 12.52 4.78
C HIS A 294 4.84 12.57 3.28
N ALA A 295 5.97 12.01 2.87
CA ALA A 295 6.49 12.05 1.51
C ALA A 295 6.54 13.49 0.94
N GLY A 296 6.91 14.47 1.78
CA GLY A 296 6.94 15.90 1.44
C GLY A 296 5.59 16.63 1.49
N ALA A 297 4.45 15.93 1.60
CA ALA A 297 3.13 16.54 1.69
C ALA A 297 2.67 16.70 3.14
N ALA A 298 2.06 17.83 3.50
CA ALA A 298 1.49 18.03 4.82
C ALA A 298 0.29 17.10 5.07
N PHE A 299 0.19 16.54 6.27
CA PHE A 299 -0.97 15.80 6.74
C PHE A 299 -1.48 16.38 8.07
N LYS A 300 -2.76 16.11 8.35
CA LYS A 300 -3.40 16.43 9.62
C LYS A 300 -4.17 15.22 10.10
N GLY A 301 -4.20 15.02 11.41
CA GLY A 301 -4.98 14.00 12.05
C GLY A 301 -5.55 14.46 13.39
N ARG A 302 -6.40 13.62 13.96
CA ARG A 302 -6.99 13.80 15.28
C ARG A 302 -7.24 12.46 15.95
N PHE A 303 -7.39 12.49 17.26
CA PHE A 303 -7.93 11.35 18.02
C PHE A 303 -9.41 11.56 18.28
N GLU A 304 -10.23 10.60 17.88
CA GLU A 304 -11.69 10.66 18.08
C GLU A 304 -12.12 10.22 19.47
N ARG A 305 -11.27 9.48 20.20
CA ARG A 305 -11.56 8.99 21.55
C ARG A 305 -10.39 9.24 22.48
N TRP A 306 -10.63 10.05 23.50
CA TRP A 306 -9.70 10.33 24.58
C TRP A 306 -10.50 10.86 25.77
N GLU A 307 -9.91 10.77 26.95
CA GLU A 307 -10.48 11.25 28.20
C GLU A 307 -9.42 12.02 28.98
N GLY A 308 -9.88 12.87 29.89
CA GLY A 308 -8.98 13.64 30.75
C GLY A 308 -9.56 13.85 32.14
N GLN A 309 -8.70 13.72 33.13
CA GLN A 309 -8.97 14.04 34.52
C GLN A 309 -8.11 15.25 34.89
N VAL A 310 -8.75 16.37 35.18
CA VAL A 310 -8.08 17.67 35.29
C VAL A 310 -8.48 18.36 36.58
N TRP A 311 -7.48 18.78 37.34
CA TRP A 311 -7.55 19.66 38.49
C TRP A 311 -6.62 20.82 38.20
N PHE A 312 -7.14 22.04 38.07
CA PHE A 312 -6.30 23.18 37.72
C PHE A 312 -6.85 24.44 38.37
N ASP A 313 -5.96 25.16 39.04
CA ASP A 313 -6.25 26.47 39.60
C ASP A 313 -5.02 27.37 39.41
N PRO A 314 -5.15 28.50 38.69
CA PRO A 314 -4.10 29.52 38.60
C PRO A 314 -3.54 29.99 39.94
N ALA A 315 -4.32 29.93 41.02
CA ALA A 315 -3.92 30.30 42.37
C ALA A 315 -3.27 29.14 43.16
N ASP A 316 -3.46 27.89 42.72
CA ASP A 316 -2.88 26.68 43.32
C ASP A 316 -2.26 25.76 42.25
N LEU A 317 -1.13 26.20 41.70
CA LEU A 317 -0.38 25.41 40.71
C LEU A 317 0.26 24.15 41.30
N ALA A 318 0.52 24.13 42.62
CA ALA A 318 1.11 22.98 43.30
C ALA A 318 0.08 21.85 43.49
N GLY A 319 -1.18 22.21 43.76
CA GLY A 319 -2.31 21.27 43.80
C GLY A 319 -2.89 20.90 42.43
N SER A 320 -2.44 21.55 41.36
CA SER A 320 -2.90 21.30 40.00
C SER A 320 -2.33 20.00 39.43
N LYS A 321 -3.16 19.25 38.70
CA LYS A 321 -2.82 17.99 38.04
C LYS A 321 -3.68 17.75 36.81
N ALA A 322 -3.11 17.19 35.75
CA ALA A 322 -3.85 16.66 34.61
C ALA A 322 -3.34 15.28 34.21
N VAL A 323 -4.27 14.37 33.93
CA VAL A 323 -3.99 13.07 33.31
C VAL A 323 -4.89 12.92 32.09
N ILE A 324 -4.28 12.72 30.93
CA ILE A 324 -4.96 12.55 29.64
C ILE A 324 -4.65 11.17 29.10
N THR A 325 -5.69 10.41 28.74
CA THR A 325 -5.58 9.07 28.16
C THR A 325 -6.24 9.07 26.78
N VAL A 326 -5.46 8.73 25.75
CA VAL A 326 -5.87 8.70 24.35
C VAL A 326 -6.01 7.25 23.90
N GLN A 327 -7.14 6.90 23.29
CA GLN A 327 -7.33 5.60 22.65
C GLN A 327 -6.65 5.62 21.28
N THR A 328 -5.55 4.89 21.11
CA THR A 328 -4.67 5.02 19.93
C THR A 328 -5.35 4.56 18.63
N ALA A 329 -6.23 3.56 18.71
CA ALA A 329 -7.07 3.11 17.58
C ALA A 329 -8.06 4.18 17.04
N SER A 330 -8.23 5.29 17.75
CA SER A 330 -9.10 6.39 17.36
C SER A 330 -8.42 7.45 16.50
N ALA A 331 -7.13 7.26 16.17
CA ALA A 331 -6.42 8.15 15.25
C ALA A 331 -7.07 8.15 13.86
N ARG A 332 -7.34 9.34 13.34
CA ARG A 332 -7.85 9.55 11.97
C ARG A 332 -7.05 10.62 11.27
N THR A 333 -6.75 10.39 9.99
CA THR A 333 -6.16 11.38 9.08
C THR A 333 -7.02 11.61 7.84
N GLY A 334 -8.03 10.76 7.60
CA GLY A 334 -8.83 10.75 6.38
C GLY A 334 -8.15 10.04 5.20
N ASP A 335 -6.97 9.45 5.41
CA ASP A 335 -6.27 8.62 4.42
C ASP A 335 -6.16 7.17 4.94
N PRO A 336 -6.86 6.20 4.33
CA PRO A 336 -6.84 4.81 4.82
C PRO A 336 -5.48 4.14 4.80
N THR A 337 -4.53 4.63 3.99
CA THR A 337 -3.16 4.12 3.96
C THR A 337 -2.41 4.56 5.21
N GLN A 338 -2.49 5.85 5.55
CA GLN A 338 -1.90 6.38 6.77
C GLN A 338 -2.54 5.76 8.00
N GLU A 339 -3.88 5.68 8.04
CA GLU A 339 -4.61 5.09 9.16
C GLU A 339 -4.29 3.61 9.34
N GLY A 340 -4.17 2.86 8.24
CA GLY A 340 -3.71 1.47 8.25
C GLY A 340 -2.30 1.32 8.82
N SER A 341 -1.36 2.15 8.38
CA SER A 341 0.01 2.16 8.92
C SER A 341 0.05 2.54 10.41
N LEU A 342 -0.77 3.50 10.85
CA LEU A 342 -0.86 3.88 12.26
C LEU A 342 -1.30 2.72 13.18
N GLN A 343 -2.02 1.73 12.66
CA GLN A 343 -2.39 0.52 13.41
C GLN A 343 -1.25 -0.51 13.51
N GLY A 344 -0.17 -0.36 12.74
CA GLY A 344 0.93 -1.32 12.66
C GLY A 344 1.84 -1.34 13.88
N ALA A 345 2.65 -2.40 13.98
CA ALA A 345 3.57 -2.68 15.10
C ALA A 345 4.61 -1.58 15.37
N GLU A 346 5.14 -0.97 14.30
CA GLU A 346 6.11 0.12 14.38
C GLU A 346 5.48 1.47 14.76
N TRP A 347 4.15 1.61 14.61
CA TRP A 347 3.39 2.79 15.03
C TRP A 347 2.68 2.51 16.34
N PHE A 348 1.37 2.76 16.46
CA PHE A 348 0.69 2.69 17.74
C PHE A 348 0.44 1.27 18.25
N ASP A 349 0.30 0.30 17.36
CA ASP A 349 -0.09 -1.09 17.69
C ASP A 349 -1.20 -1.16 18.76
N PRO A 350 -2.41 -0.65 18.46
CA PRO A 350 -3.49 -0.56 19.45
C PRO A 350 -3.95 -1.93 19.97
N SER A 351 -3.64 -3.01 19.24
CA SER A 351 -3.94 -4.38 19.67
C SER A 351 -3.17 -4.76 20.94
N ARG A 352 -1.93 -4.26 21.06
CA ARG A 352 -1.03 -4.49 22.18
C ARG A 352 -0.94 -3.30 23.13
N TYR A 353 -1.08 -2.08 22.61
CA TYR A 353 -0.98 -0.82 23.34
C TYR A 353 -2.21 0.07 23.05
N PRO A 354 -3.37 -0.24 23.66
CA PRO A 354 -4.63 0.44 23.33
C PRO A 354 -4.64 1.93 23.70
N THR A 355 -3.81 2.35 24.67
CA THR A 355 -3.77 3.72 25.17
C THR A 355 -2.38 4.35 25.11
N ALA A 356 -2.37 5.66 24.84
CA ALA A 356 -1.26 6.57 25.13
C ALA A 356 -1.68 7.48 26.29
N ARG A 357 -0.77 7.80 27.21
CA ARG A 357 -1.09 8.53 28.45
C ARG A 357 -0.11 9.67 28.68
N PHE A 358 -0.64 10.86 28.96
CA PHE A 358 0.12 12.01 29.44
C PHE A 358 -0.27 12.31 30.89
N GLU A 359 0.70 12.44 31.78
CA GLU A 359 0.48 12.81 33.18
C GLU A 359 1.42 13.95 33.59
N THR A 360 0.83 15.03 34.11
CA THR A 360 1.60 16.20 34.54
C THR A 360 2.39 15.93 35.81
N THR A 361 3.62 16.42 35.85
CA THR A 361 4.50 16.46 37.03
C THR A 361 4.49 17.82 37.71
N GLY A 362 4.01 18.87 37.03
CA GLY A 362 3.87 20.20 37.62
C GLY A 362 3.47 21.27 36.61
N PHE A 363 3.08 22.43 37.13
CA PHE A 363 2.66 23.58 36.35
C PHE A 363 3.48 24.82 36.71
N ARG A 364 3.66 25.71 35.73
CA ARG A 364 4.34 27.00 35.91
C ARG A 364 3.57 28.12 35.21
N ALA A 365 3.44 29.27 35.86
CA ALA A 365 2.91 30.47 35.24
C ALA A 365 3.96 31.14 34.34
N LEU A 366 3.54 31.58 33.15
CA LEU A 366 4.37 32.34 32.21
C LEU A 366 3.94 33.83 32.12
N GLY A 367 3.01 34.24 32.97
CA GLY A 367 2.42 35.58 33.02
C GLY A 367 1.20 35.75 32.12
N GLY A 368 0.23 36.54 32.59
CA GLY A 368 -1.06 36.72 31.93
C GLY A 368 -1.91 35.45 31.99
N ASP A 369 -2.51 35.08 30.87
CA ASP A 369 -3.31 33.87 30.69
C ASP A 369 -2.48 32.65 30.22
N ARG A 370 -1.15 32.70 30.37
CA ARG A 370 -0.21 31.69 29.83
C ARG A 370 0.44 30.87 30.93
N TYR A 371 0.51 29.57 30.68
CA TYR A 371 1.02 28.57 31.60
C TYR A 371 1.81 27.51 30.84
N GLU A 372 2.55 26.71 31.60
CA GLU A 372 3.32 25.59 31.12
C GLU A 372 3.01 24.36 31.98
N ALA A 373 2.61 23.26 31.33
CA ALA A 373 2.45 21.96 31.95
C ALA A 373 3.68 21.11 31.64
N THR A 374 4.41 20.70 32.67
CA THR A 374 5.46 19.67 32.55
C THR A 374 4.85 18.32 32.89
N GLY A 375 5.22 17.27 32.16
CA GLY A 375 4.68 15.94 32.39
C GLY A 375 5.44 14.83 31.68
N ARG A 376 4.93 13.61 31.82
CA ARG A 376 5.44 12.41 31.18
C ARG A 376 4.42 11.91 30.16
N LEU A 377 4.85 11.76 28.91
CA LEU A 377 4.06 11.15 27.84
C LEU A 377 4.54 9.72 27.62
N ARG A 378 3.64 8.76 27.79
CA ARG A 378 3.85 7.35 27.47
C ARG A 378 3.11 6.98 26.20
N ILE A 379 3.84 6.44 25.22
CA ILE A 379 3.30 5.78 24.03
C ILE A 379 3.96 4.41 23.94
N LYS A 380 3.15 3.35 23.81
CA LYS A 380 3.62 1.95 23.93
C LYS A 380 4.35 1.74 25.27
N THR A 381 5.62 1.33 25.19
CA THR A 381 6.54 1.11 26.31
C THR A 381 7.44 2.32 26.59
N THR A 382 7.47 3.31 25.69
CA THR A 382 8.39 4.45 25.77
C THR A 382 7.75 5.59 26.53
N THR A 383 8.49 6.20 27.46
CA THR A 383 8.04 7.36 28.22
C THR A 383 9.04 8.49 28.11
N VAL A 384 8.59 9.65 27.64
CA VAL A 384 9.42 10.85 27.45
C VAL A 384 8.89 12.02 28.28
N PRO A 385 9.76 12.90 28.79
CA PRO A 385 9.33 14.15 29.38
C PRO A 385 8.80 15.09 28.29
N VAL A 386 7.70 15.80 28.59
CA VAL A 386 7.05 16.74 27.67
C VAL A 386 6.73 18.03 28.41
N VAL A 387 6.89 19.14 27.69
CA VAL A 387 6.49 20.47 28.14
C VAL A 387 5.41 20.99 27.20
N LEU A 388 4.25 21.30 27.75
CA LEU A 388 3.10 21.84 27.03
C LEU A 388 2.86 23.29 27.46
N PRO A 389 3.25 24.27 26.64
CA PRO A 389 2.76 25.63 26.76
C PRO A 389 1.27 25.69 26.43
N PHE A 390 0.47 26.38 27.24
CA PHE A 390 -0.95 26.59 26.98
C PHE A 390 -1.45 27.93 27.48
N THR A 391 -2.57 28.36 26.91
CA THR A 391 -3.37 29.46 27.44
C THR A 391 -4.54 28.92 28.24
N PHE A 392 -4.92 29.59 29.31
CA PHE A 392 -6.10 29.27 30.11
C PHE A 392 -6.93 30.52 30.32
N ARG A 393 -8.20 30.47 29.91
CA ARG A 393 -9.17 31.55 30.11
C ARG A 393 -10.44 30.98 30.69
N GLU A 394 -10.93 31.60 31.75
CA GLU A 394 -12.20 31.23 32.37
C GLU A 394 -13.23 32.33 32.21
N THR A 395 -14.40 31.98 31.68
CA THR A 395 -15.55 32.89 31.58
C THR A 395 -16.80 32.14 32.00
N GLY A 396 -17.51 32.64 33.02
CA GLY A 396 -18.78 32.05 33.46
C GLY A 396 -18.69 30.59 33.90
N GLY A 397 -17.59 30.19 34.56
CA GLY A 397 -17.34 28.82 35.02
C GLY A 397 -16.97 27.82 33.92
N VAL A 398 -16.71 28.31 32.70
CA VAL A 398 -16.19 27.52 31.57
C VAL A 398 -14.75 27.92 31.30
N ALA A 399 -13.84 26.96 31.35
CA ALA A 399 -12.45 27.13 30.94
C ALA A 399 -12.28 26.80 29.46
N ALA A 400 -11.53 27.65 28.76
CA ALA A 400 -11.00 27.43 27.43
C ALA A 400 -9.47 27.32 27.52
N VAL A 401 -8.94 26.22 26.98
CA VAL A 401 -7.50 25.93 26.91
C VAL A 401 -7.09 25.73 25.45
N ASP A 402 -6.08 26.46 24.99
CA ASP A 402 -5.38 26.21 23.72
C ASP A 402 -3.91 25.98 24.01
N GLY A 403 -3.42 24.79 23.67
CA GLY A 403 -2.05 24.37 23.88
C GLY A 403 -1.46 23.78 22.61
N ARG A 404 -0.16 23.98 22.41
CA ARG A 404 0.57 23.44 21.27
C ARG A 404 1.96 23.00 21.69
N LEU A 405 2.40 21.88 21.13
CA LEU A 405 3.76 21.41 21.26
C LEU A 405 4.21 20.69 20.00
N GLU A 406 5.51 20.44 19.90
CA GLU A 406 6.07 19.51 18.92
C GLU A 406 6.65 18.31 19.66
N LEU A 407 6.34 17.12 19.17
CA LEU A 407 6.88 15.85 19.67
C LEU A 407 7.90 15.32 18.67
N ASP A 408 9.08 14.95 19.17
CA ASP A 408 10.04 14.19 18.38
C ASP A 408 9.63 12.70 18.38
N ARG A 409 9.15 12.22 17.23
CA ARG A 409 8.71 10.83 17.07
C ARG A 409 9.87 9.83 17.18
N THR A 410 11.10 10.27 16.95
CA THR A 410 12.29 9.41 17.05
C THR A 410 12.58 9.03 18.49
N ALA A 411 12.36 9.96 19.44
CA ALA A 411 12.48 9.71 20.87
C ALA A 411 11.40 8.76 21.42
N LEU A 412 10.32 8.56 20.66
CA LEU A 412 9.20 7.68 20.98
C LEU A 412 9.25 6.34 20.24
N ASP A 413 10.26 6.13 19.38
CA ASP A 413 10.39 4.95 18.51
C ASP A 413 9.14 4.69 17.64
N MET A 414 8.63 5.76 17.02
CA MET A 414 7.41 5.72 16.19
C MET A 414 7.77 5.71 14.70
N GLY A 415 7.60 4.55 14.06
CA GLY A 415 7.88 4.35 12.63
C GLY A 415 9.37 4.40 12.27
N MET A 416 10.26 4.15 13.24
CA MET A 416 11.71 4.29 13.04
C MET A 416 12.36 3.09 12.36
N GLU A 417 11.72 1.91 12.38
CA GLU A 417 12.22 0.74 11.67
C GLU A 417 12.16 0.94 10.15
N SER A 418 11.00 1.37 9.63
CA SER A 418 10.82 1.68 8.21
C SER A 418 11.43 3.01 7.76
N ASP A 419 11.56 3.98 8.68
CA ASP A 419 11.99 5.35 8.37
C ASP A 419 13.04 5.87 9.36
N ALA A 420 14.15 5.14 9.48
CA ALA A 420 15.24 5.43 10.42
C ALA A 420 15.84 6.84 10.27
N THR A 421 15.87 7.38 9.04
CA THR A 421 16.43 8.69 8.72
C THR A 421 15.42 9.83 8.89
N GLY A 422 14.11 9.52 8.90
CA GLY A 422 13.03 10.50 8.96
C GLY A 422 12.78 11.22 7.65
N ASP A 423 13.07 10.56 6.52
CA ASP A 423 12.94 11.12 5.18
C ASP A 423 11.49 11.04 4.67
N TRP A 424 10.70 10.09 5.20
CA TRP A 424 9.33 9.88 4.77
C TRP A 424 8.34 10.62 5.65
N VAL A 425 8.46 10.53 6.96
CA VAL A 425 7.59 11.24 7.91
C VAL A 425 8.42 12.22 8.71
N SER A 426 7.96 13.47 8.82
CA SER A 426 8.65 14.48 9.63
C SER A 426 8.97 13.94 11.04
N LYS A 427 10.19 14.18 11.52
CA LYS A 427 10.60 13.77 12.88
C LYS A 427 9.79 14.50 13.94
N MET A 428 9.58 15.79 13.73
CA MET A 428 8.72 16.62 14.57
C MET A 428 7.27 16.45 14.15
N ILE A 429 6.43 16.09 15.11
CA ILE A 429 4.98 16.00 14.97
C ILE A 429 4.36 17.10 15.80
N GLY A 430 3.70 18.05 15.14
CA GLY A 430 2.95 19.10 15.81
C GLY A 430 1.71 18.51 16.46
N VAL A 431 1.47 18.83 17.73
CA VAL A 431 0.27 18.44 18.49
C VAL A 431 -0.45 19.70 18.94
N GLN A 432 -1.73 19.80 18.63
CA GLN A 432 -2.61 20.88 19.05
C GLN A 432 -3.69 20.33 19.97
N ILE A 433 -3.84 20.97 21.12
CA ILE A 433 -4.81 20.61 22.15
C ILE A 433 -5.75 21.81 22.32
N LYS A 434 -7.04 21.55 22.17
CA LYS A 434 -8.10 22.51 22.49
C LYS A 434 -9.05 21.85 23.48
N VAL A 435 -9.20 22.43 24.65
CA VAL A 435 -10.08 21.90 25.69
C VAL A 435 -11.07 22.97 26.10
N SER A 436 -12.34 22.59 26.13
CA SER A 436 -13.41 23.30 26.82
C SER A 436 -13.81 22.46 28.02
N ALA A 437 -13.83 23.04 29.21
CA ALA A 437 -14.17 22.31 30.43
C ALA A 437 -15.02 23.17 31.37
N ARG A 438 -15.92 22.52 32.12
CA ARG A 438 -16.73 23.17 33.17
C ARG A 438 -16.16 22.81 34.53
N ARG A 439 -16.22 23.73 35.50
CA ARG A 439 -15.87 23.41 36.89
C ARG A 439 -16.69 22.20 37.34
N ALA A 440 -16.03 21.22 37.94
CA ALA A 440 -16.71 20.14 38.64
C ALA A 440 -17.46 20.75 39.83
N GLY A 441 -18.76 20.46 39.92
CA GLY A 441 -19.64 20.97 40.98
C GLY A 441 -19.44 20.27 42.31
#